data_AF-Q18567-F1
#
_entry.id   AF-Q18567-F1
#
_cell.length_a   1.000
_cell.length_b   1.000
_cell.length_c   1.000
_cell.angle_alpha   90.00
_cell.angle_beta   90.00
_cell.angle_gamma   90.00
#
_symmetry.space_group_name_H-M   'P 1'
#
loop_
_entity.id
_entity.type
_entity.pdbx_description
1 polymer ?
#
loop_
_entity_poly.entity_id
_entity_poly.type
_entity_poly.pdbx_seq_one_letter_code
_entity_poly.pdbx_strand_id
1 'polypeptide(L)'
;MVKSPKSSKKAAARAAKARETAETNAFLDSIFILISSDGEKFQTDGHCIRHSKVLMQASKSLETPDTPIQVEKVQGDTLNRVLEWCNNHRDDGKYVSQCGPSLRLPQWDFRWLKDLDNQELVDLINASNDLQMQQLMDYACKTVANMAKGKNPAQLRELFGILTDEEEAELALNEPGPSTA
;
A
#
# COMPACT_ATOMS: atom_id res chain seq x y z
N MET A 1 -44.55 -30.29 21.66
CA MET A 1 -43.95 -29.60 20.49
C MET A 1 -42.56 -29.10 20.90
N VAL A 2 -41.53 -29.94 20.79
CA VAL A 2 -40.17 -29.61 21.27
C VAL A 2 -39.54 -28.61 20.30
N LYS A 3 -39.34 -27.36 20.74
CA LYS A 3 -38.66 -26.34 19.94
C LYS A 3 -37.25 -26.84 19.61
N SER A 4 -36.98 -27.08 18.33
CA SER A 4 -35.71 -27.66 17.88
C SER A 4 -34.51 -26.75 18.20
N PRO A 5 -33.43 -27.28 18.81
CA PRO A 5 -32.23 -26.51 19.22
C PRO A 5 -31.44 -25.89 18.05
N LYS A 6 -31.73 -26.28 16.81
CA LYS A 6 -31.13 -25.66 15.61
C LYS A 6 -31.56 -24.20 15.41
N SER A 7 -32.78 -23.83 15.82
CA SER A 7 -33.31 -22.47 15.64
C SER A 7 -32.66 -21.45 16.59
N SER A 8 -32.35 -21.87 17.82
CA SER A 8 -31.70 -20.99 18.82
C SER A 8 -30.23 -20.73 18.48
N LYS A 9 -29.49 -21.74 18.01
CA LYS A 9 -28.09 -21.57 17.58
C LYS A 9 -27.95 -20.61 16.40
N LYS A 10 -28.88 -20.65 15.42
CA LYS A 10 -28.90 -19.74 14.27
C LYS A 10 -29.21 -18.29 14.69
N ALA A 11 -30.13 -18.09 15.64
CA ALA A 11 -30.45 -16.75 16.16
C ALA A 11 -29.26 -16.15 16.93
N ALA A 12 -28.61 -16.93 17.80
CA ALA A 12 -27.41 -16.50 18.52
C ALA A 12 -26.26 -16.15 17.56
N ALA A 13 -26.02 -16.98 16.52
CA ALA A 13 -25.02 -16.71 15.50
C ALA A 13 -25.32 -15.42 14.69
N ARG A 14 -26.60 -15.15 14.38
CA ARG A 14 -27.00 -13.92 13.68
C ARG A 14 -26.81 -12.69 14.56
N ALA A 15 -27.15 -12.77 15.86
CA ALA A 15 -26.95 -11.67 16.81
C ALA A 15 -25.45 -11.39 17.04
N ALA A 16 -24.63 -12.44 17.17
CA ALA A 16 -23.18 -12.31 17.29
C ALA A 16 -22.57 -11.65 16.04
N LYS A 17 -22.95 -12.10 14.84
CA LYS A 17 -22.49 -11.49 13.57
C LYS A 17 -22.94 -10.04 13.41
N ALA A 18 -24.16 -9.71 13.81
CA ALA A 18 -24.66 -8.33 13.76
C ALA A 18 -23.87 -7.40 14.71
N ARG A 19 -23.54 -7.88 15.92
CA ARG A 19 -22.72 -7.14 16.88
C ARG A 19 -21.29 -6.96 16.39
N GLU A 20 -20.66 -8.02 15.88
CA GLU A 20 -19.32 -7.98 15.28
C GLU A 20 -19.26 -7.00 14.09
N THR A 21 -20.30 -6.99 13.25
CA THR A 21 -20.40 -6.03 12.13
C THR A 21 -20.51 -4.60 12.62
N ALA A 22 -21.31 -4.34 13.66
CA ALA A 22 -21.45 -3.01 14.24
C ALA A 22 -20.16 -2.50 14.90
N GLU A 23 -19.46 -3.37 15.64
CA GLU A 23 -18.16 -3.05 16.25
C GLU A 23 -17.09 -2.80 15.17
N THR A 24 -17.09 -3.60 14.09
CA THR A 24 -16.18 -3.39 12.94
C THR A 24 -16.46 -2.06 12.25
N ASN A 25 -17.72 -1.71 12.00
CA ASN A 25 -18.08 -0.45 11.36
C ASN A 25 -17.66 0.75 12.23
N ALA A 26 -17.92 0.71 13.54
CA ALA A 26 -17.50 1.76 14.45
C ALA A 26 -15.98 1.96 14.48
N PHE A 27 -15.20 0.88 14.41
CA PHE A 27 -13.75 0.95 14.26
C PHE A 27 -13.34 1.58 12.91
N LEU A 28 -14.00 1.17 11.82
CA LEU A 28 -13.70 1.70 10.49
C LEU A 28 -14.06 3.19 10.33
N ASP A 29 -15.05 3.67 11.08
CA ASP A 29 -15.46 5.08 11.09
C ASP A 29 -14.59 5.95 12.03
N SER A 30 -13.67 5.34 12.79
CA SER A 30 -12.74 6.06 13.66
C SER A 30 -11.68 6.80 12.86
N ILE A 31 -11.25 7.96 13.35
CA ILE A 31 -10.17 8.76 12.76
C ILE A 31 -8.84 8.36 13.40
N PHE A 32 -7.82 8.21 12.56
CA PHE A 32 -6.44 7.92 12.93
C PHE A 32 -5.53 9.04 12.43
N ILE A 33 -4.52 9.36 13.24
CA ILE A 33 -3.48 10.33 12.88
C ILE A 33 -2.23 9.56 12.44
N LEU A 34 -1.77 9.81 11.22
CA LEU A 34 -0.52 9.26 10.69
C LEU A 34 0.54 10.38 10.65
N ILE A 35 1.79 10.03 10.95
CA ILE A 35 2.94 10.93 10.83
C ILE A 35 3.95 10.29 9.89
N SER A 36 4.29 10.96 8.79
CA SER A 36 5.29 10.49 7.83
C SER A 36 6.72 10.61 8.36
N SER A 37 7.69 10.04 7.63
CA SER A 37 9.11 10.04 8.02
C SER A 37 9.74 11.43 8.13
N ASP A 38 9.22 12.40 7.38
CA ASP A 38 9.60 13.83 7.38
C ASP A 38 8.76 14.68 8.34
N GLY A 39 7.84 14.06 9.10
CA GLY A 39 7.09 14.72 10.17
C GLY A 39 5.78 15.37 9.75
N GLU A 40 5.35 15.22 8.49
CA GLU A 40 4.02 15.66 8.06
C GLU A 40 2.91 14.83 8.71
N LYS A 41 1.78 15.48 8.99
CA LYS A 41 0.66 14.89 9.73
C LYS A 41 -0.55 14.72 8.81
N PHE A 42 -1.12 13.52 8.82
CA PHE A 42 -2.29 13.16 8.02
C PHE A 42 -3.39 12.62 8.93
N GLN A 43 -4.64 12.94 8.59
CA GLN A 43 -5.83 12.35 9.22
C GLN A 43 -6.53 11.44 8.23
N THR A 44 -6.87 10.24 8.67
CA THR A 44 -7.52 9.23 7.83
C THR A 44 -8.51 8.42 8.64
N ASP A 45 -9.49 7.80 7.97
CA ASP A 45 -10.41 6.88 8.62
C ASP A 45 -9.90 5.42 8.58
N GLY A 46 -10.58 4.57 9.35
CA GLY A 46 -10.38 3.13 9.35
C GLY A 46 -10.66 2.47 7.99
N HIS A 47 -11.56 3.02 7.17
CA HIS A 47 -11.85 2.52 5.83
C HIS A 47 -10.66 2.64 4.88
N CYS A 48 -9.84 3.68 5.04
CA CYS A 48 -8.63 3.86 4.26
C CYS A 48 -7.50 2.95 4.76
N ILE A 49 -7.22 2.95 6.06
CA ILE A 49 -6.10 2.17 6.60
C ILE A 49 -6.31 0.67 6.48
N ARG A 50 -7.55 0.18 6.28
CA ARG A 50 -7.84 -1.25 6.11
C ARG A 50 -7.11 -1.93 4.95
N HIS A 51 -6.69 -1.15 3.96
CA HIS A 51 -5.88 -1.63 2.83
C HIS A 51 -4.44 -1.95 3.21
N SER A 52 -3.95 -1.39 4.32
CA SER A 52 -2.63 -1.67 4.88
C SER A 52 -2.74 -2.61 6.07
N LYS A 53 -2.06 -3.76 6.00
CA LYS A 53 -1.96 -4.67 7.15
C LYS A 53 -1.21 -4.02 8.31
N VAL A 54 -0.18 -3.25 8.00
CA VAL A 54 0.68 -2.58 8.99
C VAL A 54 -0.10 -1.50 9.74
N LEU A 55 -0.78 -0.60 9.05
CA LEU A 55 -1.58 0.44 9.69
C LEU A 55 -2.77 -0.14 10.48
N MET A 56 -3.39 -1.22 9.98
CA MET A 56 -4.43 -1.94 10.73
C MET A 56 -3.93 -2.62 12.00
N GLN A 57 -2.69 -3.09 12.02
CA GLN A 57 -2.10 -3.68 13.21
C GLN A 57 -1.68 -2.59 14.20
N ALA A 58 -1.10 -1.50 13.69
CA ALA A 58 -0.69 -0.35 14.48
C ALA A 58 -1.89 0.31 15.18
N SER A 59 -2.97 0.58 14.45
CA SER A 59 -4.22 1.15 15.00
C SER A 59 -4.85 0.32 16.12
N LYS A 60 -4.72 -1.01 16.08
CA LYS A 60 -5.21 -1.90 17.14
C LYS A 60 -4.30 -1.97 18.36
N SER A 61 -3.05 -1.55 18.21
CA SER A 61 -2.02 -1.57 19.26
C SER A 61 -1.87 -0.22 19.95
N LEU A 62 -2.70 0.78 19.60
CA LEU A 62 -2.64 2.11 20.19
C LEU A 62 -3.11 2.10 21.65
N GLU A 63 -2.40 2.83 22.49
CA GLU A 63 -2.77 3.03 23.91
C GLU A 63 -4.03 3.89 24.04
N THR A 64 -4.15 4.91 23.19
CA THR A 64 -5.30 5.81 23.12
C THR A 64 -5.69 6.09 21.66
N PRO A 65 -6.95 6.41 21.35
CA PRO A 65 -7.38 6.77 20.00
C PRO A 65 -6.63 7.97 19.40
N ASP A 66 -6.11 8.87 20.26
CA ASP A 66 -5.41 10.09 19.85
C ASP A 66 -3.90 9.86 19.63
N THR A 67 -3.39 8.65 19.93
CA THR A 67 -1.97 8.32 19.75
C THR A 67 -1.64 8.25 18.25
N PRO A 68 -0.70 9.07 17.75
CA PRO A 68 -0.35 9.08 16.33
C PRO A 68 0.44 7.82 15.94
N ILE A 69 0.15 7.27 14.75
CA ILE A 69 0.90 6.17 14.14
C ILE A 69 2.08 6.77 13.36
N GLN A 70 3.31 6.41 13.74
CA GLN A 70 4.52 6.79 13.00
C GLN A 70 4.71 5.90 11.79
N VAL A 71 4.88 6.51 10.61
CA VAL A 71 5.16 5.85 9.34
C VAL A 71 6.60 6.18 8.93
N GLU A 72 7.54 5.54 9.62
CA GLU A 72 8.97 5.91 9.63
C GLU A 72 9.68 5.83 8.27
N LYS A 73 9.13 5.09 7.30
CA LYS A 73 9.78 4.82 6.01
C LYS A 73 9.12 5.50 4.81
N VAL A 74 8.05 6.25 5.04
CA VAL A 74 7.27 6.86 3.95
C VAL A 74 7.23 8.36 4.16
N GLN A 75 7.72 9.12 3.18
CA GLN A 75 7.68 10.58 3.16
C GLN A 75 6.26 11.11 2.98
N GLY A 76 6.04 12.38 3.34
CA GLY A 76 4.73 13.03 3.33
C GLY A 76 4.05 12.97 1.96
N ASP A 77 4.78 13.32 0.90
CA ASP A 77 4.25 13.30 -0.48
C ASP A 77 3.77 11.90 -0.90
N THR A 78 4.60 10.87 -0.64
CA THR A 78 4.25 9.48 -0.94
C THR A 78 3.10 8.98 -0.06
N LEU A 79 3.06 9.36 1.22
CA LEU A 79 1.98 8.98 2.13
C LEU A 79 0.66 9.64 1.71
N ASN A 80 0.68 10.90 1.29
CA ASN A 80 -0.48 11.60 0.75
C ASN A 80 -1.03 10.86 -0.49
N ARG A 81 -0.13 10.43 -1.39
CA ARG A 81 -0.49 9.63 -2.57
C ARG A 81 -1.11 8.29 -2.19
N VAL A 82 -0.55 7.59 -1.21
CA VAL A 82 -1.12 6.35 -0.67
C VAL A 82 -2.54 6.58 -0.12
N LEU A 83 -2.75 7.68 0.63
CA LEU A 83 -4.06 8.01 1.18
C LEU A 83 -5.08 8.41 0.11
N GLU A 84 -4.66 9.08 -0.96
CA GLU A 84 -5.49 9.34 -2.14
C GLU A 84 -6.01 8.02 -2.73
N TRP A 85 -5.12 7.04 -2.91
CA TRP A 85 -5.49 5.72 -3.41
C TRP A 85 -6.45 4.97 -2.47
N CYS A 86 -6.18 5.00 -1.16
CA CYS A 86 -7.04 4.39 -0.15
C CYS A 86 -8.44 4.99 -0.15
N ASN A 87 -8.56 6.31 -0.29
CA ASN A 87 -9.85 7.00 -0.37
C ASN A 87 -10.66 6.57 -1.59
N ASN A 88 -10.02 6.41 -2.75
CA ASN A 88 -10.71 5.95 -3.96
C ASN A 88 -11.21 4.50 -3.82
N HIS A 89 -10.51 3.66 -3.05
CA HIS A 89 -10.86 2.25 -2.84
C HIS A 89 -11.52 1.99 -1.48
N ARG A 90 -12.04 3.03 -0.81
CA ARG A 90 -12.56 2.91 0.57
C ARG A 90 -13.78 2.00 0.71
N ASP A 91 -14.48 1.71 -0.38
CA ASP A 91 -15.66 0.83 -0.42
C ASP A 91 -15.35 -0.56 -1.01
N ASP A 92 -14.10 -0.79 -1.41
CA ASP A 92 -13.70 -2.03 -2.06
C ASP A 92 -13.69 -3.21 -1.08
N GLY A 93 -14.13 -4.36 -1.59
CA GLY A 93 -14.04 -5.61 -0.85
C GLY A 93 -12.59 -6.08 -0.66
N LYS A 94 -12.43 -7.21 0.03
CA LYS A 94 -11.11 -7.83 0.20
C LYS A 94 -10.50 -8.17 -1.15
N TYR A 95 -9.34 -7.59 -1.43
CA TYR A 95 -8.56 -7.94 -2.60
C TYR A 95 -7.91 -9.32 -2.43
N VAL A 96 -8.07 -10.17 -3.44
CA VAL A 96 -7.30 -11.41 -3.61
C VAL A 96 -6.27 -11.13 -4.68
N SER A 97 -4.99 -11.37 -4.38
CA SER A 97 -3.92 -11.11 -5.35
C SER A 97 -4.19 -11.81 -6.67
N GLN A 98 -4.17 -11.01 -7.75
CA GLN A 98 -4.26 -11.47 -9.13
C GLN A 98 -2.92 -11.28 -9.87
N CYS A 99 -1.82 -11.16 -9.11
CA CYS A 99 -0.50 -10.87 -9.66
C CYS A 99 -0.19 -11.78 -10.87
N GLY A 100 0.32 -11.15 -11.94
CA GLY A 100 0.71 -11.84 -13.17
C GLY A 100 0.24 -11.17 -14.46
N PRO A 101 0.45 -11.83 -15.61
CA PRO A 101 0.16 -11.26 -16.94
C PRO A 101 -1.33 -10.90 -17.15
N SER A 102 -2.22 -11.67 -16.52
CA SER A 102 -3.68 -11.54 -16.64
C SER A 102 -4.27 -10.38 -15.84
N LEU A 103 -3.53 -9.83 -14.86
CA LEU A 103 -4.00 -8.69 -14.08
C LEU A 103 -4.40 -7.53 -14.99
N ARG A 104 -5.56 -6.93 -14.69
CA ARG A 104 -6.10 -5.75 -15.35
C ARG A 104 -6.36 -4.69 -14.30
N LEU A 105 -5.81 -3.50 -14.53
CA LEU A 105 -6.07 -2.35 -13.67
C LEU A 105 -7.45 -1.80 -14.00
N PRO A 106 -8.24 -1.40 -12.99
CA PRO A 106 -9.38 -0.53 -13.20
C PRO A 106 -8.95 0.76 -13.92
N GLN A 107 -9.90 1.38 -14.62
CA GLN A 107 -9.60 2.54 -15.46
C GLN A 107 -9.01 3.71 -14.68
N TRP A 108 -9.43 3.87 -13.42
CA TRP A 108 -8.91 4.92 -12.53
C TRP A 108 -7.45 4.65 -12.16
N ASP A 109 -7.13 3.45 -11.64
CA ASP A 109 -5.76 3.06 -11.27
C ASP A 109 -4.80 3.14 -12.45
N PHE A 110 -5.26 2.74 -13.64
CA PHE A 110 -4.44 2.82 -14.84
C PHE A 110 -4.03 4.25 -15.17
N ARG A 111 -4.92 5.23 -15.01
CA ARG A 111 -4.60 6.65 -15.27
C ARG A 111 -3.76 7.20 -14.14
N TRP A 112 -4.20 6.99 -12.91
CA TRP A 112 -3.55 7.49 -11.71
C TRP A 112 -2.09 7.01 -11.59
N LEU A 113 -1.80 5.73 -11.86
CA LEU A 113 -0.41 5.21 -11.86
C LEU A 113 0.41 5.67 -13.07
N LYS A 114 -0.22 5.97 -14.20
CA LYS A 114 0.47 6.43 -15.41
C LYS A 114 0.87 7.90 -15.35
N ASP A 115 0.14 8.69 -14.56
CA ASP A 115 0.41 10.12 -14.38
C ASP A 115 1.60 10.38 -13.43
N LEU A 116 2.08 9.34 -12.72
CA LEU A 116 3.28 9.39 -11.89
C LEU A 116 4.56 9.32 -12.71
N ASP A 117 5.59 10.05 -12.28
CA ASP A 117 6.94 9.87 -12.81
C ASP A 117 7.60 8.57 -12.30
N ASN A 118 8.77 8.22 -12.85
CA ASN A 118 9.47 6.99 -12.49
C ASN A 118 9.88 6.95 -11.01
N GLN A 119 10.27 8.09 -10.42
CA GLN A 119 10.70 8.18 -9.04
C GLN A 119 9.50 8.06 -8.10
N GLU A 120 8.43 8.82 -8.35
CA GLU A 120 7.17 8.71 -7.62
C GLU A 120 6.62 7.27 -7.64
N LEU A 121 6.68 6.59 -8.80
CA LEU A 121 6.21 5.22 -8.92
C LEU A 121 7.08 4.24 -8.10
N VAL A 122 8.40 4.43 -8.07
CA VAL A 122 9.31 3.62 -7.24
C VAL A 122 9.04 3.86 -5.76
N ASP A 123 8.87 5.11 -5.34
CA ASP A 123 8.58 5.47 -3.96
C ASP A 123 7.22 4.91 -3.53
N LEU A 124 6.23 4.91 -4.42
CA LEU A 124 4.92 4.29 -4.18
C LEU A 124 5.03 2.77 -4.03
N ILE A 125 5.86 2.10 -4.84
CA ILE A 125 6.11 0.64 -4.72
C ILE A 125 6.75 0.34 -3.36
N ASN A 126 7.78 1.11 -2.96
CA ASN A 126 8.46 0.94 -1.69
C ASN A 126 7.50 1.16 -0.50
N ALA A 127 6.71 2.24 -0.54
CA ALA A 127 5.69 2.51 0.48
C ALA A 127 4.63 1.41 0.54
N SER A 128 4.17 0.90 -0.61
CA SER A 128 3.20 -0.20 -0.67
C SER A 128 3.76 -1.48 -0.07
N ASN A 129 5.06 -1.74 -0.23
CA ASN A 129 5.75 -2.88 0.38
C ASN A 129 5.82 -2.71 1.91
N ASP A 130 6.32 -1.56 2.37
CA ASP A 130 6.48 -1.28 3.80
C ASP A 130 5.15 -1.26 4.54
N LEU A 131 4.08 -0.78 3.90
CA LEU A 131 2.72 -0.76 4.45
C LEU A 131 1.94 -2.06 4.19
N GLN A 132 2.52 -3.02 3.47
CA GLN A 132 1.91 -4.30 3.07
C GLN A 132 0.55 -4.14 2.37
N MET A 133 0.48 -3.25 1.39
CA MET A 133 -0.71 -2.96 0.58
C MET A 133 -0.69 -3.79 -0.72
N GLN A 134 -1.19 -5.02 -0.65
CA GLN A 134 -1.07 -6.00 -1.75
C GLN A 134 -1.70 -5.53 -3.08
N GLN A 135 -2.86 -4.88 -3.03
CA GLN A 135 -3.56 -4.44 -4.24
C GLN A 135 -2.79 -3.35 -4.98
N LEU A 136 -2.37 -2.31 -4.25
CA LEU A 136 -1.57 -1.22 -4.78
C LEU A 136 -0.21 -1.72 -5.30
N MET A 137 0.43 -2.64 -4.55
CA MET A 137 1.66 -3.30 -4.98
C MET A 137 1.50 -4.03 -6.33
N ASP A 138 0.47 -4.87 -6.46
CA ASP A 138 0.18 -5.61 -7.69
C ASP A 138 -0.06 -4.64 -8.87
N TYR A 139 -0.79 -3.55 -8.66
CA TYR A 139 -1.12 -2.58 -9.69
C TYR A 139 0.09 -1.75 -10.12
N ALA A 140 0.91 -1.30 -9.17
CA ALA A 140 2.14 -0.56 -9.44
C ALA A 140 3.16 -1.44 -10.18
N CYS A 141 3.38 -2.68 -9.72
CA CYS A 141 4.25 -3.65 -10.40
C CYS A 141 3.76 -3.95 -11.83
N LYS A 142 2.45 -4.07 -12.03
CA LYS A 142 1.88 -4.27 -13.36
C LYS A 142 2.12 -3.08 -14.29
N THR A 143 2.08 -1.86 -13.75
CA THR A 143 2.37 -0.64 -14.50
C THR A 143 3.82 -0.64 -14.98
N VAL A 144 4.77 -0.92 -14.09
CA VAL A 144 6.19 -1.07 -14.43
C VAL A 144 6.40 -2.16 -15.49
N ALA A 145 5.77 -3.34 -15.32
CA ALA A 145 5.88 -4.43 -16.28
C ALA A 145 5.31 -4.05 -17.67
N ASN A 146 4.23 -3.26 -17.72
CA ASN A 146 3.69 -2.75 -18.98
C ASN A 146 4.63 -1.72 -19.63
N MET A 147 5.32 -0.89 -18.84
CA MET A 147 6.33 0.04 -19.34
C MET A 147 7.54 -0.69 -19.92
N ALA A 148 7.95 -1.82 -19.32
CA ALA A 148 9.06 -2.64 -19.81
C ALA A 148 8.71 -3.45 -21.08
N LYS A 149 7.43 -3.69 -21.35
CA LYS A 149 6.99 -4.55 -22.44
C LYS A 149 7.43 -4.01 -23.80
N GLY A 150 8.16 -4.84 -24.55
CA GLY A 150 8.58 -4.55 -25.92
C GLY A 150 9.81 -3.65 -26.04
N LYS A 151 10.41 -3.24 -24.91
CA LYS A 151 11.69 -2.53 -24.90
C LYS A 151 12.85 -3.51 -25.04
N ASN A 152 13.87 -3.10 -25.79
CA ASN A 152 15.13 -3.83 -25.87
C ASN A 152 16.01 -3.53 -24.63
N PRO A 153 17.10 -4.29 -24.37
CA PRO A 153 17.94 -4.08 -23.20
C PRO A 153 18.49 -2.66 -23.05
N ALA A 154 18.88 -1.99 -24.13
CA ALA A 154 19.39 -0.62 -24.08
C ALA A 154 18.30 0.37 -23.63
N GLN A 155 17.08 0.23 -24.17
CA GLN A 155 15.93 1.05 -23.76
C GLN A 155 15.49 0.77 -22.31
N LEU A 156 15.66 -0.47 -21.82
CA LEU A 156 15.40 -0.80 -20.42
C LEU A 156 16.45 -0.18 -19.49
N ARG A 157 17.73 -0.20 -19.88
CA ARG A 157 18.80 0.48 -19.14
C ARG A 157 18.53 1.97 -18.99
N GLU A 158 18.19 2.64 -20.10
CA GLU A 158 17.79 4.05 -20.10
C GLU A 158 16.55 4.29 -19.23
N LEU A 159 15.52 3.44 -19.34
CA LEU A 159 14.28 3.59 -18.57
C LEU A 159 14.49 3.47 -17.06
N PHE A 160 15.30 2.50 -16.63
CA PHE A 160 15.51 2.16 -15.23
C PHE A 160 16.78 2.79 -14.64
N GLY A 161 17.52 3.59 -15.42
CA GLY A 161 18.79 4.18 -15.00
C GLY A 161 19.87 3.14 -14.66
N ILE A 162 19.83 1.97 -15.31
CA ILE A 162 20.81 0.90 -15.08
C ILE A 162 22.02 1.16 -15.97
N LEU A 163 23.16 1.38 -15.33
CA LEU A 163 24.45 1.57 -16.01
C LEU A 163 24.88 0.31 -16.76
N THR A 164 25.70 0.49 -17.78
CA THR A 164 26.44 -0.60 -18.41
C THR A 164 27.61 -1.03 -17.54
N ASP A 165 28.05 -2.27 -17.69
CA ASP A 165 29.21 -2.82 -16.97
C ASP A 165 30.47 -1.95 -17.18
N GLU A 166 30.59 -1.30 -18.35
CA GLU A 166 31.66 -0.36 -18.69
C GLU A 166 31.54 0.96 -17.91
N GLU A 167 30.34 1.55 -17.82
CA GLU A 167 30.08 2.74 -17.02
C GLU A 167 30.24 2.49 -15.52
N GLU A 168 29.79 1.32 -15.02
CA GLU A 168 30.01 0.91 -13.63
C GLU A 168 31.51 0.75 -13.32
N ALA A 169 32.28 0.15 -14.24
CA ALA A 169 33.73 0.01 -14.09
C ALA A 169 34.45 1.37 -14.11
N GLU A 170 34.04 2.31 -14.95
CA GLU A 170 34.62 3.66 -15.01
C GLU A 170 34.32 4.46 -13.73
N LEU A 171 33.10 4.37 -13.18
CA LEU A 171 32.77 4.98 -11.88
C LEU A 171 33.61 4.37 -10.75
N ALA A 172 33.75 3.04 -10.72
CA ALA A 172 34.55 2.36 -9.70
C ALA A 172 36.05 2.73 -9.73
N LEU A 173 36.58 3.12 -10.88
CA LEU A 173 37.96 3.63 -11.00
C LEU A 173 38.11 5.07 -10.48
N ASN A 174 37.02 5.85 -10.46
CA ASN A 174 37.01 7.26 -10.02
C ASN A 174 36.59 7.44 -8.56
N GLU A 175 36.03 6.42 -7.91
CA GLU A 175 35.77 6.44 -6.46
C GLU A 175 37.10 6.68 -5.72
N PRO A 176 37.20 7.73 -4.86
CA PRO A 176 38.38 7.91 -4.04
C PRO A 176 38.51 6.69 -3.13
N GLY A 177 39.60 5.93 -3.33
CA GLY A 177 39.90 4.74 -2.52
C GLY A 177 39.78 5.04 -1.02
N PRO A 178 39.49 4.04 -0.18
CA PRO A 178 39.14 4.25 1.21
C PRO A 178 40.18 5.15 1.87
N SER A 179 39.74 6.32 2.33
CA SER A 179 40.56 7.23 3.10
C SER A 179 41.05 6.49 4.34
N THR A 180 42.26 5.95 4.29
CA THR A 180 42.95 5.44 5.47
C THR A 180 43.31 6.63 6.34
N ALA A 181 42.47 6.92 7.34
CA ALA A 181 42.82 7.75 8.49
C ALA A 181 42.50 6.96 9.76
#